data_AF-A0AAQ2T364-F1
#
_entry.id   AF-A0AAQ2T364-F1
#
_cell.length_a   1.000
_cell.length_b   1.000
_cell.length_c   1.000
_cell.angle_alpha   90.00
_cell.angle_beta   90.00
_cell.angle_gamma   90.00
#
_symmetry.space_group_name_H-M   'P 1'
#
loop_
_entity.id
_entity.type
_entity.pdbx_description
1 polymer ?
#
loop_
_entity_poly.entity_id
_entity_poly.type
_entity_poly.pdbx_seq_one_letter_code
_entity_poly.pdbx_strand_id
1 'polypeptide(L)'
;MPNSVVAYYQQVGRAGRALSHAYGVLLSGIEDDEISAFFIDSAFPKQNEVDQILNVLQQSPNGLSLNELQNKINLSQGRISKALKILSLESPAPLVKQGTKWQLTSATLSSDFWQRVNRLTELRKNEHQQMKNYVDLPFGQHMAFLVNALDGDTQQIIPPQLPPLPTFIHPTLIQKASYFLHRSNVIIEPRKKWATGGSTQFSQKGNINPDFQAEEGRALSIWGDAGCGKLVRQGKYQDNHFADELVNACCEMIERWQPNPKPTWVTCVPSLRHPALVPDFAERLAIKLGVPFMPIIQKIKETEPQKMMQNSQYSSP
;
A
#
# COMPACT_ATOMS: atom_id res chain seq x y z
N MET A 1 -11.04 -7.41 3.26
CA MET A 1 -12.16 -8.32 2.87
C MET A 1 -11.61 -9.66 2.34
N PRO A 2 -12.31 -10.81 2.52
CA PRO A 2 -11.92 -12.11 1.95
C PRO A 2 -11.74 -12.07 0.42
N ASN A 3 -10.85 -12.92 -0.09
CA ASN A 3 -10.48 -12.92 -1.52
C ASN A 3 -11.59 -13.47 -2.44
N SER A 4 -12.45 -14.36 -1.93
CA SER A 4 -13.60 -14.88 -2.66
C SER A 4 -14.66 -15.44 -1.70
N VAL A 5 -15.88 -15.56 -2.20
CA VAL A 5 -17.03 -16.14 -1.47
C VAL A 5 -16.75 -17.57 -1.04
N VAL A 6 -16.11 -18.35 -1.91
CA VAL A 6 -15.70 -19.74 -1.65
C VAL A 6 -14.71 -19.82 -0.50
N ALA A 7 -13.66 -19.00 -0.55
CA ALA A 7 -12.63 -18.96 0.50
C ALA A 7 -13.24 -18.54 1.85
N TYR A 8 -14.16 -17.59 1.83
CA TYR A 8 -14.86 -17.14 3.02
C TYR A 8 -15.76 -18.24 3.61
N TYR A 9 -16.55 -18.93 2.78
CA TYR A 9 -17.40 -20.04 3.22
C TYR A 9 -16.60 -21.15 3.92
N GLN A 10 -15.44 -21.52 3.37
CA GLN A 10 -14.55 -22.52 3.98
C GLN A 10 -14.03 -22.08 5.36
N GLN A 11 -13.82 -20.78 5.58
CA GLN A 11 -13.39 -20.25 6.88
C GLN A 11 -14.54 -20.26 7.90
N VAL A 12 -15.72 -19.78 7.50
CA VAL A 12 -16.89 -19.72 8.40
C VAL A 12 -17.37 -21.12 8.80
N GLY A 13 -17.33 -22.09 7.88
CA GLY A 13 -17.73 -23.49 8.15
C GLY A 13 -16.85 -24.25 9.17
N ARG A 14 -15.79 -23.61 9.69
CA ARG A 14 -14.96 -24.16 10.78
C ARG A 14 -15.36 -23.65 12.16
N ALA A 15 -16.09 -22.54 12.26
CA ALA A 15 -16.50 -21.94 13.53
C ALA A 15 -17.83 -22.53 14.03
N GLY A 16 -18.06 -22.52 15.35
CA GLY A 16 -19.38 -22.75 15.93
C GLY A 16 -19.89 -24.21 15.98
N ARG A 17 -19.08 -25.22 15.65
CA ARG A 17 -19.52 -26.64 15.60
C ARG A 17 -20.06 -27.20 16.92
N ALA A 18 -19.69 -26.61 18.06
CA ALA A 18 -20.12 -27.02 19.39
C ALA A 18 -21.25 -26.14 19.96
N LEU A 19 -21.74 -25.15 19.20
CA LEU A 19 -22.79 -24.22 19.63
C LEU A 19 -24.05 -24.46 18.82
N SER A 20 -25.21 -24.23 19.43
CA SER A 20 -26.49 -24.27 18.70
C SER A 20 -26.57 -23.13 17.68
N HIS A 21 -26.12 -21.93 18.05
CA HIS A 21 -26.12 -20.74 17.21
C HIS A 21 -24.90 -19.85 17.50
N ALA A 22 -24.38 -19.16 16.49
CA ALA A 22 -23.27 -18.22 16.61
C ALA A 22 -23.41 -17.05 15.63
N TYR A 23 -22.82 -15.92 15.98
CA TYR A 23 -22.66 -14.78 15.07
C TYR A 23 -21.36 -14.89 14.27
N GLY A 24 -21.44 -14.71 12.96
CA GLY A 24 -20.31 -14.40 12.11
C GLY A 24 -20.33 -12.91 11.78
N VAL A 25 -19.29 -12.17 12.14
CA VAL A 25 -19.17 -10.74 11.86
C VAL A 25 -18.04 -10.52 10.86
N LEU A 26 -18.39 -10.01 9.68
CA LEU A 26 -17.43 -9.55 8.69
C LEU A 26 -17.29 -8.02 8.81
N LEU A 27 -16.09 -7.54 9.11
CA LEU A 27 -15.78 -6.11 9.09
C LEU A 27 -15.16 -5.78 7.72
N SER A 28 -15.71 -4.76 7.06
CA SER A 28 -15.20 -4.25 5.80
C SER A 28 -15.19 -2.72 5.84
N GLY A 29 -14.06 -2.12 5.49
CA GLY A 29 -13.89 -0.68 5.30
C GLY A 29 -13.83 -0.29 3.82
N ILE A 30 -13.85 1.01 3.53
CA ILE A 30 -13.64 1.52 2.17
C ILE A 30 -12.19 1.28 1.74
N GLU A 31 -11.28 1.30 2.71
CA GLU A 31 -9.85 1.04 2.53
C GLU A 31 -9.60 -0.40 2.05
N ASP A 32 -10.46 -1.37 2.41
CA ASP A 32 -10.37 -2.75 1.93
C ASP A 32 -10.55 -2.85 0.40
N ASP A 33 -11.44 -2.04 -0.17
CA ASP A 33 -11.68 -2.02 -1.63
C ASP A 33 -10.45 -1.52 -2.38
N GLU A 34 -9.83 -0.43 -1.92
CA GLU A 34 -8.60 0.11 -2.52
C GLU A 34 -7.46 -0.91 -2.45
N ILE A 35 -7.31 -1.60 -1.30
CA ILE A 35 -6.31 -2.65 -1.10
C ILE A 35 -6.57 -3.84 -2.03
N SER A 36 -7.80 -4.34 -2.10
CA SER A 36 -8.17 -5.46 -2.96
C SER A 36 -7.96 -5.13 -4.44
N ALA A 37 -8.39 -3.95 -4.90
CA ALA A 37 -8.16 -3.47 -6.26
C ALA A 37 -6.66 -3.42 -6.59
N PHE A 38 -5.84 -2.88 -5.68
CA PHE A 38 -4.39 -2.86 -5.84
C PHE A 38 -3.80 -4.27 -5.96
N PHE A 39 -4.24 -5.22 -5.14
CA PHE A 39 -3.76 -6.60 -5.22
C PHE A 39 -4.16 -7.28 -6.54
N ILE A 40 -5.37 -7.03 -7.04
CA ILE A 40 -5.84 -7.55 -8.33
C ILE A 40 -4.99 -6.99 -9.46
N ASP A 41 -4.83 -5.67 -9.52
CA ASP A 41 -4.09 -4.99 -10.58
C ASP A 41 -2.58 -5.28 -10.54
N SER A 42 -2.03 -5.48 -9.35
CA SER A 42 -0.63 -5.85 -9.17
C SER A 42 -0.38 -7.36 -9.26
N ALA A 43 -1.42 -8.18 -9.44
CA ALA A 43 -1.28 -9.63 -9.45
C ALA A 43 -0.47 -10.14 -10.64
N PHE A 44 -0.57 -9.48 -11.79
CA PHE A 44 0.20 -9.77 -12.98
C PHE A 44 1.04 -8.56 -13.41
N PRO A 45 2.17 -8.75 -14.10
CA PRO A 45 2.91 -7.65 -14.71
C PRO A 45 2.07 -7.03 -15.84
N LYS A 46 2.20 -5.72 -16.03
CA LYS A 46 1.59 -4.99 -17.15
C LYS A 46 2.37 -5.26 -18.43
N GLN A 47 1.73 -5.10 -19.58
CA GLN A 47 2.35 -5.33 -20.88
C GLN A 47 3.61 -4.50 -21.08
N ASN A 48 3.55 -3.20 -20.78
CA ASN A 48 4.71 -2.32 -20.87
C ASN A 48 5.89 -2.74 -19.96
N GLU A 49 5.61 -3.29 -18.77
CA GLU A 49 6.65 -3.79 -17.85
C GLU A 49 7.33 -5.03 -18.43
N VAL A 50 6.55 -5.94 -19.01
CA VAL A 50 7.07 -7.14 -19.69
C VAL A 50 7.89 -6.73 -20.92
N ASP A 51 7.38 -5.82 -21.74
CA ASP A 51 8.08 -5.34 -22.94
C ASP A 51 9.43 -4.69 -22.58
N GLN A 52 9.49 -3.88 -21.52
CA GLN A 52 10.74 -3.30 -21.01
C GLN A 52 11.75 -4.38 -20.60
N ILE A 53 11.30 -5.41 -19.87
CA ILE A 53 12.17 -6.51 -19.44
C ILE A 53 12.69 -7.29 -20.64
N LEU A 54 11.81 -7.66 -21.58
CA LEU A 54 12.18 -8.43 -22.77
C LEU A 54 13.14 -7.64 -23.67
N ASN A 55 12.88 -6.36 -23.92
CA ASN A 55 13.76 -5.50 -24.72
C ASN A 55 15.17 -5.38 -24.12
N VAL A 56 15.27 -5.21 -22.80
CA VAL A 56 16.56 -5.09 -22.12
C VAL A 56 17.34 -6.41 -22.14
N LEU A 57 16.65 -7.55 -22.04
CA LEU A 57 17.26 -8.87 -22.16
C LEU A 57 17.67 -9.18 -23.60
N GLN A 58 16.90 -8.73 -24.61
CA GLN A 58 17.24 -8.88 -26.03
C GLN A 58 18.57 -8.19 -26.38
N GLN A 59 18.84 -7.05 -25.76
CA GLN A 59 20.10 -6.30 -25.91
C GLN A 59 21.27 -6.90 -25.11
N SER A 60 21.02 -7.94 -24.30
CA SER A 60 22.00 -8.52 -23.37
C SER A 60 22.11 -10.04 -23.54
N PRO A 61 22.84 -10.54 -24.57
CA PRO A 61 22.89 -11.97 -24.91
C PRO A 61 23.36 -12.87 -23.76
N ASN A 62 24.29 -12.37 -22.93
CA ASN A 62 24.80 -13.08 -21.76
C ASN A 62 23.84 -13.07 -20.56
N GLY A 63 22.67 -12.45 -20.71
CA GLY A 63 21.67 -12.29 -19.67
C GLY A 63 22.03 -11.25 -18.61
N LEU A 64 21.03 -10.97 -17.78
CA LEU A 64 21.13 -9.99 -16.70
C LEU A 64 20.64 -10.59 -15.39
N SER A 65 21.38 -10.30 -14.33
CA SER A 65 20.92 -10.51 -12.95
C SER A 65 19.80 -9.54 -12.60
N LEU A 66 19.11 -9.85 -11.51
CA LEU A 66 18.00 -9.04 -11.04
C LEU A 66 18.42 -7.59 -10.73
N ASN A 67 19.60 -7.40 -10.14
CA ASN A 67 20.15 -6.06 -9.85
C ASN A 67 20.54 -5.32 -11.14
N GLU A 68 21.13 -6.01 -12.13
CA GLU A 68 21.46 -5.40 -13.42
C GLU A 68 20.20 -4.99 -14.19
N LEU A 69 19.12 -5.77 -14.12
CA LEU A 69 17.82 -5.38 -14.65
C LEU A 69 17.31 -4.13 -13.94
N GLN A 70 17.28 -4.10 -12.61
CA GLN A 70 16.81 -2.96 -11.82
C GLN A 70 17.54 -1.64 -12.15
N ASN A 71 18.81 -1.72 -12.56
CA ASN A 71 19.59 -0.54 -12.98
C ASN A 71 19.21 -0.02 -14.38
N LYS A 72 18.59 -0.86 -15.22
CA LYS A 72 18.22 -0.53 -16.60
C LYS A 72 16.74 -0.17 -16.77
N ILE A 73 15.87 -0.58 -15.84
CA ILE A 73 14.41 -0.34 -15.90
C ILE A 73 13.90 0.31 -14.61
N ASN A 74 12.97 1.26 -14.74
CA ASN A 74 12.32 1.92 -13.62
C ASN A 74 11.18 1.06 -13.03
N LEU A 75 11.54 -0.14 -12.55
CA LEU A 75 10.64 -1.05 -11.85
C LEU A 75 11.24 -1.49 -10.52
N SER A 76 10.37 -1.81 -9.57
CA SER A 76 10.79 -2.32 -8.26
C SER A 76 11.41 -3.72 -8.38
N GLN A 77 12.34 -4.03 -7.48
CA GLN A 77 12.99 -5.35 -7.45
C GLN A 77 11.97 -6.51 -7.37
N GLY A 78 10.96 -6.34 -6.52
CA GLY A 78 9.86 -7.30 -6.38
C GLY A 78 9.01 -7.43 -7.64
N ARG A 79 8.74 -6.33 -8.34
CA ARG A 79 7.98 -6.31 -9.60
C ARG A 79 8.72 -7.06 -10.71
N ILE A 80 10.01 -6.77 -10.88
CA ILE A 80 10.89 -7.47 -11.82
C ILE A 80 10.95 -8.96 -11.49
N SER A 81 11.18 -9.30 -10.22
CA SER A 81 11.22 -10.72 -9.80
C SER A 81 9.93 -11.47 -10.12
N LYS A 82 8.78 -10.84 -9.90
CA LYS A 82 7.47 -11.44 -10.12
C LYS A 82 7.22 -11.65 -11.61
N ALA A 83 7.52 -10.65 -12.44
CA ALA A 83 7.39 -10.74 -13.89
C ALA A 83 8.25 -11.88 -14.47
N LEU A 84 9.53 -11.95 -14.08
CA LEU A 84 10.45 -13.01 -14.52
C LEU A 84 9.96 -14.40 -14.14
N LYS A 85 9.47 -14.59 -12.90
CA LYS A 85 8.92 -15.88 -12.45
C LYS A 85 7.71 -16.29 -13.27
N ILE A 86 6.76 -15.38 -13.51
CA ILE A 86 5.55 -15.68 -14.29
C ILE A 86 5.94 -16.07 -15.72
N LEU A 87 6.79 -15.27 -16.37
CA LEU A 87 7.24 -15.55 -17.74
C LEU A 87 8.01 -16.87 -17.83
N SER A 88 8.81 -17.23 -16.82
CA SER A 88 9.56 -18.49 -16.82
C SER A 88 8.69 -19.75 -16.68
N LEU A 89 7.44 -19.60 -16.23
CA LEU A 89 6.47 -20.69 -16.11
C LEU A 89 5.63 -20.88 -17.38
N GLU A 90 5.78 -20.00 -18.37
CA GLU A 90 5.09 -20.13 -19.65
C GLU A 90 5.62 -21.31 -20.46
N SER A 91 4.78 -21.85 -21.33
CA SER A 91 5.13 -22.94 -22.23
C SER A 91 4.77 -22.57 -23.67
N PRO A 92 5.75 -22.32 -24.56
CA PRO A 92 7.19 -22.30 -24.29
C PRO A 92 7.64 -21.06 -23.49
N ALA A 93 8.63 -21.23 -22.60
CA ALA A 93 9.12 -20.13 -21.77
C ALA A 93 9.93 -19.13 -22.61
N PRO A 94 9.56 -17.84 -22.69
CA PRO A 94 10.30 -16.81 -23.42
C PRO A 94 11.63 -16.43 -22.75
N LEU A 95 11.82 -16.81 -21.49
CA LEU A 95 13.05 -16.57 -20.74
C LEU A 95 13.35 -17.70 -19.77
N VAL A 96 14.63 -17.87 -19.45
CA VAL A 96 15.13 -18.88 -18.52
C VAL A 96 16.15 -18.29 -17.56
N LYS A 97 16.28 -18.87 -16.37
CA LYS A 97 17.30 -18.52 -15.40
C LYS A 97 18.53 -19.41 -15.58
N GLN A 98 19.68 -18.80 -15.87
CA GLN A 98 20.99 -19.44 -15.91
C GLN A 98 21.87 -18.91 -14.78
N GLY A 99 22.12 -19.73 -13.76
CA GLY A 99 22.83 -19.31 -12.55
C GLY A 99 22.11 -18.15 -11.85
N THR A 100 22.75 -16.99 -11.79
CA THR A 100 22.20 -15.75 -11.20
C THR A 100 21.54 -14.83 -12.22
N LYS A 101 21.58 -15.17 -13.52
CA LYS A 101 21.14 -14.32 -14.63
C LYS A 101 19.90 -14.87 -15.33
N TRP A 102 19.13 -13.98 -15.93
CA TRP A 102 17.99 -14.29 -16.78
C TRP A 102 18.34 -14.00 -18.24
N GLN A 103 17.95 -14.89 -19.14
CA GLN A 103 18.22 -14.82 -20.58
C GLN A 103 16.96 -15.11 -21.37
N LEU A 104 16.81 -14.47 -22.53
CA LEU A 104 15.75 -14.84 -23.48
C LEU A 104 16.02 -16.21 -24.08
N THR A 105 14.94 -16.91 -24.41
CA THR A 105 14.99 -18.09 -25.26
C THR A 105 14.64 -17.70 -26.71
N SER A 106 14.55 -18.67 -27.61
CA SER A 106 14.02 -18.47 -28.97
C SER A 106 12.50 -18.34 -29.02
N ALA A 107 11.81 -18.55 -27.89
CA ALA A 107 10.35 -18.48 -27.84
C ALA A 107 9.86 -17.03 -27.71
N THR A 108 8.82 -16.70 -28.47
CA THR A 108 8.12 -15.42 -28.35
C THR A 108 6.95 -15.55 -27.38
N LEU A 109 6.66 -14.48 -26.65
CA LEU A 109 5.49 -14.43 -25.78
C LEU A 109 4.23 -14.33 -26.66
N SER A 110 3.35 -15.33 -26.57
CA SER A 110 2.13 -15.39 -27.38
C SER A 110 1.05 -14.41 -26.88
N SER A 111 0.09 -14.09 -27.76
CA SER A 111 -1.13 -13.36 -27.39
C SER A 111 -1.96 -14.08 -26.32
N ASP A 112 -1.90 -15.41 -26.30
CA ASP A 112 -2.69 -16.25 -25.40
C ASP A 112 -2.30 -16.03 -23.93
N PHE A 113 -1.03 -15.70 -23.67
CA PHE A 113 -0.58 -15.27 -22.35
C PHE A 113 -1.41 -14.07 -21.86
N TRP A 114 -1.54 -13.04 -22.70
CA TRP A 114 -2.28 -11.82 -22.34
C TRP A 114 -3.78 -12.07 -22.24
N GLN A 115 -4.35 -12.90 -23.12
CA GLN A 115 -5.75 -13.32 -23.00
C GLN A 115 -6.02 -14.02 -21.66
N ARG A 116 -5.11 -14.93 -21.24
CA ARG A 116 -5.22 -15.61 -19.94
C ARG A 116 -5.06 -14.65 -18.77
N VAL A 117 -4.09 -13.74 -18.82
CA VAL A 117 -3.90 -12.70 -17.79
C VAL A 117 -5.15 -11.84 -17.65
N ASN A 118 -5.72 -11.37 -18.76
CA ASN A 118 -6.93 -10.55 -18.75
C ASN A 118 -8.12 -11.34 -18.18
N ARG A 119 -8.33 -12.58 -18.63
CA ARG A 119 -9.40 -13.46 -18.11
C ARG A 119 -9.28 -13.68 -16.60
N LEU A 120 -8.09 -13.98 -16.09
CA LEU A 120 -7.86 -14.19 -14.66
C LEU A 120 -8.04 -12.91 -13.84
N THR A 121 -7.67 -11.76 -14.42
CA THR A 121 -7.87 -10.46 -13.77
C THR A 121 -9.36 -10.13 -13.66
N GLU A 122 -10.13 -10.34 -14.74
CA GLU A 122 -11.58 -10.16 -14.72
C GLU A 122 -12.28 -11.13 -13.76
N LEU A 123 -11.84 -12.39 -13.69
CA LEU A 123 -12.37 -13.35 -12.71
C LEU A 123 -12.21 -12.83 -11.28
N ARG A 124 -11.01 -12.32 -10.93
CA ARG A 124 -10.76 -11.76 -9.59
C ARG A 124 -11.57 -10.50 -9.30
N LYS A 125 -11.79 -9.64 -10.30
CA LYS A 125 -12.68 -8.47 -10.16
C LYS A 125 -14.11 -8.92 -9.87
N ASN A 126 -14.59 -9.95 -10.57
CA ASN A 126 -15.91 -10.51 -10.33
C ASN A 126 -16.02 -11.13 -8.93
N GLU A 127 -15.02 -11.90 -8.48
CA GLU A 127 -14.96 -12.45 -7.12
C GLU A 127 -14.99 -11.35 -6.05
N HIS A 128 -14.24 -10.26 -6.27
CA HIS A 128 -14.24 -9.11 -5.39
C HIS A 128 -15.60 -8.41 -5.36
N GLN A 129 -16.24 -8.21 -6.52
CA GLN A 129 -17.58 -7.64 -6.59
C GLN A 129 -18.63 -8.52 -5.90
N GLN A 130 -18.53 -9.85 -6.02
CA GLN A 130 -19.40 -10.76 -5.28
C GLN A 130 -19.23 -10.60 -3.76
N MET A 131 -18.00 -10.43 -3.29
CA MET A 131 -17.76 -10.19 -1.86
C MET A 131 -18.30 -8.83 -1.39
N LYS A 132 -18.26 -7.80 -2.23
CA LYS A 132 -18.93 -6.52 -1.94
C LYS A 132 -20.44 -6.69 -1.82
N ASN A 133 -21.04 -7.36 -2.81
CA ASN A 133 -22.46 -7.67 -2.77
C ASN A 133 -22.83 -8.45 -1.50
N TYR A 134 -21.98 -9.39 -1.07
CA TYR A 134 -22.16 -10.14 0.18
C TYR A 134 -22.16 -9.25 1.43
N VAL A 135 -21.25 -8.27 1.51
CA VAL A 135 -21.16 -7.32 2.64
C VAL A 135 -22.40 -6.43 2.71
N ASP A 136 -22.95 -6.04 1.57
CA ASP A 136 -24.12 -5.15 1.48
C ASP A 136 -25.46 -5.88 1.71
N LEU A 137 -25.44 -7.20 1.89
CA LEU A 137 -26.67 -7.97 2.08
C LEU A 137 -27.37 -7.60 3.40
N PRO A 138 -28.71 -7.56 3.41
CA PRO A 138 -29.46 -7.52 4.64
C PRO A 138 -29.16 -8.74 5.53
N PHE A 139 -29.25 -8.53 6.84
CA PHE A 139 -29.12 -9.62 7.82
C PHE A 139 -30.07 -10.78 7.46
N GLY A 140 -29.53 -12.00 7.51
CA GLY A 140 -30.27 -13.24 7.20
C GLY A 140 -30.25 -13.70 5.74
N GLN A 141 -29.80 -12.87 4.79
CA GLN A 141 -29.69 -13.27 3.38
C GLN A 141 -28.33 -13.91 3.01
N HIS A 142 -27.37 -13.87 3.95
CA HIS A 142 -25.97 -14.18 3.70
C HIS A 142 -25.74 -15.67 3.37
N MET A 143 -26.42 -16.60 4.05
CA MET A 143 -26.27 -18.03 3.78
C MET A 143 -26.82 -18.43 2.41
N ALA A 144 -27.96 -17.86 2.01
CA ALA A 144 -28.52 -18.08 0.68
C ALA A 144 -27.57 -17.62 -0.42
N PHE A 145 -26.94 -16.47 -0.23
CA PHE A 145 -25.92 -15.99 -1.15
C PHE A 145 -24.72 -16.94 -1.25
N LEU A 146 -24.19 -17.41 -0.12
CA LEU A 146 -23.04 -18.32 -0.08
C LEU A 146 -23.34 -19.66 -0.77
N VAL A 147 -24.51 -20.25 -0.49
CA VAL A 147 -24.92 -21.52 -1.09
C VAL A 147 -25.14 -21.39 -2.59
N ASN A 148 -25.80 -20.32 -3.04
CA ASN A 148 -26.01 -20.05 -4.47
C ASN A 148 -24.68 -19.83 -5.21
N ALA A 149 -23.71 -19.14 -4.59
CA ALA A 149 -22.39 -18.94 -5.19
C ALA A 149 -21.54 -20.23 -5.28
N LEU A 150 -21.97 -21.30 -4.60
CA LEU A 150 -21.36 -22.63 -4.61
C LEU A 150 -22.19 -23.63 -5.44
N ASP A 151 -23.14 -23.14 -6.26
CA ASP A 151 -24.08 -23.94 -7.05
C ASP A 151 -24.89 -24.95 -6.20
N GLY A 152 -25.16 -24.60 -4.94
CA GLY A 152 -25.94 -25.41 -4.00
C GLY A 152 -27.44 -25.08 -3.98
N ASP A 153 -28.24 -25.98 -3.39
CA ASP A 153 -29.69 -25.80 -3.24
C ASP A 153 -30.04 -24.82 -2.11
N THR A 154 -30.68 -23.72 -2.46
CA THR A 154 -31.08 -22.66 -1.52
C THR A 154 -32.39 -22.95 -0.78
N GLN A 155 -33.17 -23.96 -1.19
CA GLN A 155 -34.46 -24.28 -0.59
C GLN A 155 -34.35 -24.85 0.82
N GLN A 156 -33.17 -25.37 1.19
CA GLN A 156 -32.92 -26.03 2.47
C GLN A 156 -32.35 -25.09 3.55
N ILE A 157 -32.29 -23.79 3.26
CA ILE A 157 -31.63 -22.82 4.14
C ILE A 157 -32.59 -22.36 5.23
N ILE A 158 -32.21 -22.62 6.48
CA ILE A 158 -32.94 -22.18 7.66
C ILE A 158 -32.58 -20.71 7.92
N PRO A 159 -33.56 -19.81 8.16
CA PRO A 159 -33.30 -18.43 8.53
C PRO A 159 -32.52 -18.36 9.87
N PRO A 160 -31.71 -17.30 10.09
CA PRO A 160 -30.98 -17.16 11.34
C PRO A 160 -31.93 -17.10 12.54
N GLN A 161 -31.65 -17.91 13.57
CA GLN A 161 -32.45 -17.92 14.81
C GLN A 161 -32.08 -16.76 15.75
N LEU A 162 -30.89 -16.19 15.61
CA LEU A 162 -30.42 -15.05 16.39
C LEU A 162 -30.87 -13.73 15.73
N PRO A 163 -31.26 -12.70 16.50
CA PRO A 163 -31.60 -11.39 15.95
C PRO A 163 -30.35 -10.66 15.40
N PRO A 164 -30.52 -9.66 14.51
CA PRO A 164 -29.41 -8.82 14.07
C PRO A 164 -28.74 -8.10 15.24
N LEU A 165 -27.43 -7.91 15.15
CA LEU A 165 -26.68 -7.12 16.13
C LEU A 165 -27.10 -5.64 16.07
N PRO A 166 -27.13 -4.93 17.20
CA PRO A 166 -27.49 -3.52 17.23
C PRO A 166 -26.48 -2.67 16.45
N THR A 167 -26.97 -1.80 15.58
CA THR A 167 -26.14 -0.85 14.81
C THR A 167 -26.03 0.51 15.50
N PHE A 168 -26.83 0.77 16.53
CA PHE A 168 -26.73 1.98 17.32
C PHE A 168 -25.49 1.95 18.21
N ILE A 169 -24.59 2.92 18.02
CA ILE A 169 -23.37 3.08 18.81
C ILE A 169 -23.44 4.43 19.52
N HIS A 170 -23.16 4.44 20.82
CA HIS A 170 -23.20 5.67 21.61
C HIS A 170 -22.10 6.65 21.12
N PRO A 171 -22.40 7.94 20.88
CA PRO A 171 -21.43 8.90 20.35
C PRO A 171 -20.14 9.02 21.17
N THR A 172 -20.26 8.86 22.49
CA THR A 172 -19.12 8.87 23.42
C THR A 172 -18.15 7.70 23.22
N LEU A 173 -18.63 6.53 22.78
CA LEU A 173 -17.77 5.40 22.43
C LEU A 173 -17.04 5.65 21.11
N ILE A 174 -17.71 6.26 20.13
CA ILE A 174 -17.08 6.66 18.86
C ILE A 174 -15.93 7.62 19.14
N GLN A 175 -16.16 8.65 19.96
CA GLN A 175 -15.12 9.61 20.36
C GLN A 175 -13.92 8.93 21.04
N LYS A 176 -14.17 8.00 21.97
CA LYS A 176 -13.10 7.24 22.64
C LYS A 176 -12.32 6.36 21.66
N ALA A 177 -13.00 5.69 20.73
CA ALA A 177 -12.38 4.84 19.73
C ALA A 177 -11.52 5.66 18.74
N SER A 178 -12.05 6.78 18.22
CA SER A 178 -11.28 7.71 17.38
C SER A 178 -10.04 8.21 18.10
N TYR A 179 -10.18 8.65 19.35
CA TYR A 179 -9.05 9.11 20.15
C TYR A 179 -8.01 8.01 20.41
N PHE A 180 -8.43 6.76 20.60
CA PHE A 180 -7.53 5.61 20.71
C PHE A 180 -6.77 5.37 19.40
N LEU A 181 -7.44 5.38 18.26
CA LEU A 181 -6.80 5.20 16.95
C LEU A 181 -5.79 6.31 16.65
N HIS A 182 -6.10 7.56 16.98
CA HIS A 182 -5.18 8.71 16.85
C HIS A 182 -3.95 8.62 17.76
N ARG A 183 -3.90 7.70 18.74
CA ARG A 183 -2.69 7.45 19.55
C ARG A 183 -1.68 6.53 18.87
N SER A 184 -2.07 5.80 17.83
CA SER A 184 -1.23 4.84 17.13
C SER A 184 -0.28 5.55 16.15
N ASN A 185 0.73 6.24 16.67
CA ASN A 185 1.79 6.77 15.82
C ASN A 185 2.61 5.63 15.20
N VAL A 186 3.13 5.86 14.01
CA VAL A 186 3.98 4.92 13.28
C VAL A 186 5.43 5.30 13.49
N ILE A 187 6.27 4.33 13.87
CA ILE A 187 7.70 4.53 13.99
C ILE A 187 8.32 4.63 12.60
N ILE A 188 9.09 5.70 12.36
CA ILE A 188 9.93 5.84 11.17
C ILE A 188 11.34 5.40 11.56
N GLU A 189 11.71 4.21 11.13
CA GLU A 189 13.04 3.67 11.35
C GLU A 189 14.11 4.48 10.60
N PRO A 190 15.25 4.80 11.25
CA PRO A 190 16.30 5.56 10.61
C PRO A 190 16.98 4.75 9.50
N ARG A 191 17.30 5.42 8.40
CA ARG A 191 18.01 4.80 7.29
C ARG A 191 19.48 4.60 7.66
N LYS A 192 19.94 3.34 7.68
CA LYS A 192 21.33 2.99 8.05
C LYS A 192 22.27 2.76 6.86
N LYS A 193 21.73 2.67 5.63
CA LYS A 193 22.49 2.35 4.40
C LYS A 193 22.09 3.23 3.22
N TRP A 194 23.08 3.61 2.41
CA TRP A 194 22.87 4.26 1.12
C TRP A 194 22.14 3.32 0.14
N ALA A 195 21.45 3.89 -0.85
CA ALA A 195 20.77 3.09 -1.88
C ALA A 195 21.77 2.21 -2.64
N THR A 196 21.37 0.97 -2.94
CA THR A 196 22.19 0.04 -3.73
C THR A 196 22.36 0.62 -5.15
N GLY A 197 23.59 1.02 -5.49
CA GLY A 197 23.91 1.76 -6.72
C GLY A 197 24.59 3.11 -6.47
N GLY A 198 24.54 3.61 -5.22
CA GLY A 198 24.93 4.98 -4.87
C GLY A 198 23.87 5.98 -5.33
N SER A 199 23.77 7.14 -4.66
CA SER A 199 23.08 8.27 -5.29
C SER A 199 23.86 8.59 -6.57
N THR A 200 23.18 8.72 -7.71
CA THR A 200 23.86 9.06 -8.97
C THR A 200 24.61 10.39 -8.90
N GLN A 201 24.30 11.22 -7.89
CA GLN A 201 24.92 12.53 -7.66
C GLN A 201 25.96 12.53 -6.53
N PHE A 202 25.90 11.57 -5.60
CA PHE A 202 26.84 11.47 -4.48
C PHE A 202 27.39 10.04 -4.46
N SER A 203 28.71 9.89 -4.69
CA SER A 203 29.42 8.60 -4.75
C SER A 203 29.50 7.84 -3.40
N GLN A 204 28.45 7.94 -2.59
CA GLN A 204 28.33 7.33 -1.29
C GLN A 204 27.70 5.94 -1.41
N LYS A 205 28.37 4.94 -0.83
CA LYS A 205 27.97 3.53 -0.82
C LYS A 205 28.15 2.97 0.58
N GLY A 206 27.44 1.89 0.89
CA GLY A 206 27.56 1.20 2.18
C GLY A 206 26.74 1.85 3.30
N ASN A 207 27.23 1.74 4.54
CA ASN A 207 26.55 2.29 5.71
C ASN A 207 26.64 3.82 5.74
N ILE A 208 25.58 4.47 6.22
CA ILE A 208 25.60 5.91 6.51
C ILE A 208 26.42 6.10 7.79
N ASN A 209 27.32 7.08 7.83
CA ASN A 209 28.06 7.40 9.06
C ASN A 209 27.03 7.67 10.19
N PRO A 210 27.15 7.04 11.39
CA PRO A 210 26.28 7.33 12.53
C PRO A 210 26.01 8.81 12.78
N ASP A 211 27.01 9.69 12.60
CA ASP A 211 26.88 11.14 12.79
C ASP A 211 25.95 11.83 11.77
N PHE A 212 25.67 11.17 10.65
CA PHE A 212 24.76 11.63 9.60
C PHE A 212 23.46 10.81 9.52
N GLN A 213 23.25 9.89 10.45
CA GLN A 213 21.99 9.16 10.53
C GLN A 213 20.95 10.02 11.24
N ALA A 214 19.74 10.07 10.67
CA ALA A 214 18.60 10.57 11.41
C ALA A 214 18.33 9.68 12.63
N GLU A 215 17.74 10.27 13.66
CA GLU A 215 17.16 9.50 14.76
C GLU A 215 15.80 8.92 14.36
N GLU A 216 15.24 8.09 15.24
CA GLU A 216 13.91 7.51 15.07
C GLU A 216 12.85 8.61 14.93
N GLY A 217 12.01 8.51 13.91
CA GLY A 217 10.93 9.47 13.67
C GLY A 217 9.55 8.95 14.07
N ARG A 218 8.53 9.82 13.95
CA ARG A 218 7.12 9.47 14.13
C ARG A 218 6.28 9.99 12.97
N ALA A 219 5.30 9.21 12.54
CA ALA A 219 4.23 9.64 11.65
C ALA A 219 2.87 9.49 12.35
N LEU A 220 1.97 10.44 12.12
CA LEU A 220 0.61 10.41 12.68
C LEU A 220 -0.22 9.23 12.19
N SER A 221 -0.10 8.91 10.90
CA SER A 221 -0.85 7.81 10.29
C SER A 221 -0.16 7.35 9.02
N ILE A 222 -0.56 6.18 8.54
CA ILE A 222 -0.22 5.73 7.19
C ILE A 222 -1.14 6.47 6.20
N TRP A 223 -0.64 6.71 4.99
CA TRP A 223 -1.45 7.29 3.92
C TRP A 223 -2.67 6.41 3.64
N GLY A 224 -3.87 7.00 3.64
CA GLY A 224 -5.13 6.27 3.41
C GLY A 224 -5.79 5.71 4.68
N ASP A 225 -5.16 5.84 5.85
CA ASP A 225 -5.80 5.45 7.11
C ASP A 225 -6.99 6.35 7.47
N ALA A 226 -7.95 5.78 8.20
CA ALA A 226 -9.15 6.49 8.62
C ALA A 226 -8.81 7.65 9.58
N GLY A 227 -9.43 8.81 9.37
CA GLY A 227 -9.16 10.02 10.15
C GLY A 227 -8.07 10.89 9.50
N CYS A 228 -6.82 10.80 9.99
CA CYS A 228 -5.73 11.69 9.56
C CYS A 228 -5.40 11.56 8.06
N GLY A 229 -5.43 10.34 7.51
CA GLY A 229 -5.14 10.11 6.09
C GLY A 229 -6.12 10.81 5.15
N LYS A 230 -7.41 10.85 5.52
CA LYS A 230 -8.46 11.55 4.75
C LYS A 230 -8.24 13.07 4.75
N LEU A 231 -7.93 13.65 5.91
CA LEU A 231 -7.61 15.08 6.04
C LEU A 231 -6.36 15.47 5.24
N VAL A 232 -5.33 14.63 5.23
CA VAL A 232 -4.12 14.87 4.42
C VAL A 232 -4.45 14.81 2.92
N ARG A 233 -5.26 13.84 2.47
CA ARG A 233 -5.67 13.74 1.06
C ARG A 233 -6.49 14.96 0.62
N GLN A 234 -7.47 15.36 1.42
CA GLN A 234 -8.29 16.55 1.17
C GLN A 234 -7.43 17.81 1.12
N GLY A 235 -6.59 18.04 2.13
CA GLY A 235 -5.73 19.22 2.20
C GLY A 235 -4.74 19.32 1.04
N LYS A 236 -4.26 18.19 0.51
CA LYS A 236 -3.31 18.18 -0.61
C LYS A 236 -3.97 18.37 -1.99
N TYR A 237 -5.14 17.78 -2.22
CA TYR A 237 -5.74 17.70 -3.56
C TYR A 237 -6.94 18.61 -3.77
N GLN A 238 -7.59 19.07 -2.70
CA GLN A 238 -8.79 19.90 -2.77
C GLN A 238 -8.52 21.28 -2.19
N ASP A 239 -8.08 21.35 -0.93
CA ASP A 239 -8.05 22.63 -0.20
C ASP A 239 -6.71 23.37 -0.38
N ASN A 240 -5.67 22.68 -0.85
CA ASN A 240 -4.28 23.16 -0.92
C ASN A 240 -3.79 23.77 0.42
N HIS A 241 -4.33 23.26 1.53
CA HIS A 241 -4.06 23.66 2.90
C HIS A 241 -4.34 22.48 3.83
N PHE A 242 -3.45 22.20 4.78
CA PHE A 242 -3.67 21.14 5.77
C PHE A 242 -4.46 21.67 6.96
N ALA A 243 -5.53 20.97 7.35
CA ALA A 243 -6.42 21.41 8.43
C ALA A 243 -5.73 21.48 9.80
N ASP A 244 -6.21 22.37 10.69
CA ASP A 244 -5.63 22.58 12.02
C ASP A 244 -5.73 21.33 12.90
N GLU A 245 -6.68 20.43 12.66
CA GLU A 245 -6.76 19.15 13.37
C GLU A 245 -5.48 18.31 13.19
N LEU A 246 -4.85 18.37 12.02
CA LEU A 246 -3.58 17.69 11.76
C LEU A 246 -2.42 18.32 12.54
N VAL A 247 -2.40 19.66 12.63
CA VAL A 247 -1.39 20.38 13.43
C VAL A 247 -1.55 20.02 14.91
N ASN A 248 -2.79 19.99 15.40
CA ASN A 248 -3.11 19.61 16.78
C ASN A 248 -2.66 18.19 17.09
N ALA A 249 -2.98 17.24 16.21
CA ALA A 249 -2.58 15.85 16.35
C ALA A 249 -1.05 15.69 16.35
N CYS A 250 -0.33 16.37 15.46
CA CYS A 250 1.15 16.35 15.41
C CYS A 250 1.77 16.88 16.72
N CYS A 251 1.22 17.97 17.25
CA CYS A 251 1.69 18.55 18.51
C CYS A 251 1.49 17.56 19.67
N GLU A 252 0.29 17.00 19.82
CA GLU A 252 0.00 15.99 20.85
C GLU A 252 0.91 14.75 20.71
N MET A 253 1.21 14.33 19.48
CA MET A 253 2.12 13.21 19.22
C MET A 253 3.53 13.51 19.71
N ILE A 254 4.06 14.71 19.42
CA ILE A 254 5.40 15.13 19.84
C ILE A 254 5.48 15.29 21.37
N GLU A 255 4.48 15.92 21.98
CA GLU A 255 4.40 16.08 23.44
C GLU A 255 4.36 14.75 24.18
N ARG A 256 3.67 13.74 23.62
CA ARG A 256 3.63 12.38 24.18
C ARG A 256 4.91 11.61 23.91
N TRP A 257 5.50 11.78 22.73
CA TRP A 257 6.74 11.11 22.36
C TRP A 257 7.91 11.55 23.25
N GLN A 258 7.90 12.82 23.69
CA GLN A 258 8.95 13.40 24.53
C GLN A 258 10.36 13.13 23.98
N PRO A 259 10.66 13.54 22.73
CA PRO A 259 11.99 13.38 22.16
C PRO A 259 13.06 14.02 23.06
N ASN A 260 14.17 13.32 23.19
CA ASN A 260 15.31 13.71 24.01
C ASN A 260 16.59 13.71 23.15
N PRO A 261 17.21 14.87 22.87
CA PRO A 261 16.87 16.20 23.41
C PRO A 261 15.56 16.77 22.87
N LYS A 262 14.97 17.73 23.60
CA LYS A 262 13.79 18.45 23.12
C LYS A 262 14.12 19.21 21.83
N PRO A 263 13.20 19.27 20.84
CA PRO A 263 13.41 20.00 19.61
C PRO A 263 13.57 21.49 19.91
N THR A 264 14.50 22.15 19.24
CA THR A 264 14.78 23.58 19.39
C THR A 264 14.29 24.42 18.22
N TRP A 265 13.91 23.78 17.10
CA TRP A 265 13.36 24.39 15.90
C TRP A 265 12.64 23.34 15.05
N VAL A 266 11.82 23.78 14.12
CA VAL A 266 11.15 22.93 13.11
C VAL A 266 11.59 23.35 11.71
N THR A 267 11.71 22.39 10.80
CA THR A 267 11.88 22.64 9.36
C THR A 267 11.03 21.67 8.56
N CYS A 268 11.01 21.85 7.24
CA CYS A 268 10.28 21.00 6.33
C CYS A 268 11.08 20.74 5.05
N VAL A 269 10.80 19.62 4.39
CA VAL A 269 11.25 19.39 3.02
C VAL A 269 10.23 20.05 2.08
N PRO A 270 10.57 21.15 1.38
CA PRO A 270 9.61 21.89 0.58
C PRO A 270 9.27 21.16 -0.73
N SER A 271 8.10 21.47 -1.27
CA SER A 271 7.65 21.00 -2.57
C SER A 271 7.69 22.12 -3.59
N LEU A 272 8.35 21.93 -4.74
CA LEU A 272 8.30 22.90 -5.84
C LEU A 272 6.91 23.00 -6.48
N ARG A 273 6.08 21.94 -6.37
CA ARG A 273 4.73 21.89 -6.93
C ARG A 273 3.67 22.52 -6.03
N HIS A 274 3.91 22.44 -4.72
CA HIS A 274 3.04 23.04 -3.70
C HIS A 274 3.91 23.85 -2.72
N PRO A 275 4.41 25.04 -3.13
CA PRO A 275 5.43 25.77 -2.37
C PRO A 275 5.00 26.18 -0.97
N ALA A 276 3.72 26.52 -0.78
CA ALA A 276 3.20 26.98 0.51
C ALA A 276 2.68 25.86 1.41
N LEU A 277 2.27 24.71 0.85
CA LEU A 277 1.49 23.68 1.56
C LEU A 277 2.21 23.09 2.79
N VAL A 278 3.47 22.69 2.61
CA VAL A 278 4.26 22.08 3.69
C VAL A 278 4.88 23.14 4.62
N PRO A 279 5.43 24.26 4.11
CA PRO A 279 5.91 25.33 4.97
C PRO A 279 4.83 25.92 5.89
N ASP A 280 3.62 26.18 5.39
CA ASP A 280 2.50 26.67 6.20
C ASP A 280 2.16 25.72 7.37
N PHE A 281 2.10 24.42 7.09
CA PHE A 281 1.85 23.41 8.12
C PHE A 281 2.99 23.35 9.16
N ALA A 282 4.24 23.40 8.70
CA ALA A 282 5.40 23.34 9.58
C ALA A 282 5.52 24.60 10.46
N GLU A 283 5.18 25.77 9.92
CA GLU A 283 5.15 27.03 10.66
C GLU A 283 4.06 27.01 11.75
N ARG A 284 2.83 26.60 11.41
CA ARG A 284 1.74 26.45 12.41
C ARG A 284 2.09 25.43 13.50
N LEU A 285 2.74 24.32 13.14
CA LEU A 285 3.21 23.34 14.12
C LEU A 285 4.30 23.91 15.02
N ALA A 286 5.25 24.66 14.47
CA ALA A 286 6.31 25.31 15.24
C ALA A 286 5.76 26.31 16.26
N ILE A 287 4.80 27.15 15.83
CA ILE A 287 4.07 28.08 16.71
C ILE A 287 3.42 27.32 17.87
N LYS A 288 2.74 26.20 17.56
CA LYS A 288 2.04 25.41 18.57
C LYS A 288 2.99 24.72 19.56
N LEU A 289 4.15 24.28 19.09
CA LEU A 289 5.22 23.69 19.92
C LEU A 289 6.03 24.73 20.70
N GLY A 290 5.88 26.02 20.40
CA GLY A 290 6.65 27.10 21.03
C GLY A 290 8.12 27.15 20.60
N VAL A 291 8.44 26.69 19.39
CA VAL A 291 9.80 26.70 18.83
C VAL A 291 9.85 27.44 17.49
N PRO A 292 11.00 28.01 17.07
CA PRO A 292 11.11 28.69 15.79
C PRO A 292 10.97 27.73 14.59
N PHE A 293 10.29 28.20 13.53
CA PHE A 293 10.34 27.58 12.22
C PHE A 293 11.54 28.12 11.43
N MET A 294 12.39 27.23 10.93
CA MET A 294 13.59 27.55 10.15
C MET A 294 13.52 26.88 8.76
N PRO A 295 13.13 27.59 7.69
CA PRO A 295 13.01 27.04 6.34
C PRO A 295 14.37 26.94 5.63
N ILE A 296 15.31 26.21 6.24
CA ILE A 296 16.72 26.11 5.78
C ILE A 296 16.95 25.05 4.69
N ILE A 297 15.96 24.19 4.44
CA ILE A 297 16.04 23.17 3.40
C ILE A 297 15.49 23.75 2.11
N GLN A 298 16.34 23.87 1.08
CA GLN A 298 15.93 24.28 -0.24
C GLN A 298 15.95 23.09 -1.20
N LYS A 299 14.85 22.92 -1.94
CA LYS A 299 14.80 21.93 -3.02
C LYS A 299 15.40 22.53 -4.30
N ILE A 300 16.53 21.98 -4.73
CA ILE A 300 17.34 22.52 -5.85
C ILE A 300 16.93 22.02 -7.24
N LYS A 301 16.17 20.93 -7.31
CA LYS A 301 15.71 20.35 -8.58
C LYS A 301 14.28 19.85 -8.43
N GLU A 302 13.50 19.97 -9.49
CA GLU A 302 12.25 19.25 -9.57
C GLU A 302 12.55 17.76 -9.78
N THR A 303 12.08 16.95 -8.85
CA THR A 303 12.14 15.50 -8.96
C THR A 303 10.76 15.02 -9.39
N GLU A 304 10.72 13.99 -10.23
CA GLU A 304 9.47 13.25 -10.44
C GLU A 304 8.84 12.92 -9.08
N PRO A 305 7.50 12.99 -8.96
CA PRO A 305 6.88 12.82 -7.67
C PRO A 305 7.17 11.40 -7.20
N GLN A 306 7.47 11.23 -5.91
CA GLN A 306 7.92 9.94 -5.36
C GLN A 306 6.97 8.78 -5.70
N LYS A 307 5.67 9.06 -5.90
CA LYS A 307 4.66 8.09 -6.38
C LYS A 307 4.98 7.45 -7.75
N MET A 308 5.81 8.08 -8.58
CA MET A 308 6.25 7.59 -9.89
C MET A 308 7.57 6.82 -9.82
N MET A 309 8.29 6.90 -8.69
CA MET A 309 9.56 6.22 -8.51
C MET A 309 9.31 4.85 -7.89
N GLN A 310 9.49 3.80 -8.69
CA GLN A 310 9.22 2.44 -8.23
C GLN A 310 10.45 1.74 -7.64
N ASN A 311 11.63 2.37 -7.66
CA ASN A 311 12.81 1.81 -7.00
C ASN A 311 13.74 2.88 -6.42
N SER A 312 14.56 2.45 -5.46
CA SER A 312 15.46 3.31 -4.68
C SER A 312 16.52 4.04 -5.51
N GLN A 313 16.83 3.54 -6.71
CA GLN A 313 17.79 4.17 -7.62
C GLN A 313 17.21 5.44 -8.22
N TYR A 314 15.93 5.39 -8.64
CA TYR A 314 15.21 6.57 -9.11
C TYR A 314 14.72 7.46 -7.94
N SER A 315 14.59 6.91 -6.72
CA SER A 315 14.17 7.65 -5.51
C SER A 315 15.27 8.45 -4.79
N SER A 316 16.47 8.58 -5.35
CA SER A 316 17.52 9.38 -4.70
C SER A 316 17.20 10.89 -4.82
N PRO A 317 17.22 11.65 -3.70
CA PRO A 317 16.91 13.08 -3.68
C PRO A 317 17.83 13.93 -4.54
#